data_AF-X1GQN2-F1
#
_entry.id   AF-X1GQN2-F1
#
_cell.length_a   1.000
_cell.length_b   1.000
_cell.length_c   1.000
_cell.angle_alpha   90.00
_cell.angle_beta   90.00
_cell.angle_gamma   90.00
#
_symmetry.space_group_name_H-M   'P 1'
#
loop_
_entity.id
_entity.type
_entity.pdbx_description
1 polymer ?
#
loop_
_entity_poly.entity_id
_entity_poly.type
_entity_poly.pdbx_seq_one_letter_code
_entity_poly.pdbx_strand_id
1 'polypeptide(L)'
;MKRQDQLLAHMKAYAVDRASNALLLKHMGVAGESKVVKEKLLAIDPVTKALLVKWVESAPVPTGAEIVAVLEALTGDDKLQAEAIRIIDEGDYFTGTDVEAALQELASEGAVTDRIIDADGDTYVIATEDYIDFYARGVQYARIDVNGLCITEYLRHCGDLDTHLRFTNDRLRVVVGSVDILDITEAATDTVVWNEGGVNVDFRWEGVGVPNAFFIQGSNGKIGIGCADIPHGGVGYAILALEGLQASPDGPHIQITTA
;
A
#
# COMPACT_ATOMS: atom_id res chain seq x y z
N MET A 1 -30.97 -19.74 -50.37
CA MET A 1 -31.21 -21.11 -49.87
C MET A 1 -31.01 -21.29 -48.35
N LYS A 2 -30.42 -20.35 -47.59
CA LYS A 2 -30.20 -20.48 -46.14
C LYS A 2 -31.44 -20.31 -45.23
N ARG A 3 -32.59 -19.87 -45.75
CA ARG A 3 -33.81 -19.67 -44.94
C ARG A 3 -34.53 -20.97 -44.59
N GLN A 4 -34.48 -21.98 -45.47
CA GLN A 4 -35.18 -23.24 -45.23
C GLN A 4 -34.47 -24.10 -44.17
N ASP A 5 -33.14 -24.10 -44.13
CA ASP A 5 -32.38 -24.84 -43.11
C ASP A 5 -32.52 -24.20 -41.71
N GLN A 6 -32.63 -22.87 -41.61
CA GLN A 6 -32.91 -22.17 -40.35
C GLN A 6 -34.35 -22.42 -39.86
N LEU A 7 -35.34 -22.45 -40.77
CA LEU A 7 -36.72 -22.84 -40.45
C LEU A 7 -36.81 -24.33 -40.06
N LEU A 8 -36.02 -25.19 -40.69
CA LEU A 8 -35.97 -26.62 -40.38
C LEU A 8 -35.24 -26.91 -39.05
N ALA A 9 -34.22 -26.12 -38.70
CA ALA A 9 -33.57 -26.15 -37.39
C ALA A 9 -34.51 -25.67 -36.27
N HIS A 10 -35.27 -24.60 -36.51
CA HIS A 10 -36.35 -24.16 -35.62
C HIS A 10 -37.47 -25.20 -35.49
N MET A 11 -37.88 -25.86 -36.58
CA MET A 11 -38.88 -26.93 -36.56
C MET A 11 -38.37 -28.22 -35.89
N LYS A 12 -37.07 -28.54 -35.97
CA LYS A 12 -36.46 -29.69 -35.28
C LYS A 12 -36.33 -29.46 -33.77
N ALA A 13 -36.07 -28.23 -33.33
CA ALA A 13 -36.21 -27.85 -31.92
C ALA A 13 -37.67 -27.89 -31.44
N TYR A 14 -38.63 -27.53 -32.32
CA TYR A 14 -40.07 -27.60 -32.05
C TYR A 14 -40.61 -29.04 -31.92
N ALA A 15 -39.93 -30.02 -32.53
CA ALA A 15 -40.39 -31.41 -32.59
C ALA A 15 -40.15 -32.21 -31.29
N VAL A 16 -39.18 -31.80 -30.46
CA VAL A 16 -38.86 -32.47 -29.19
C VAL A 16 -39.80 -32.04 -28.04
N ASP A 17 -40.63 -31.02 -28.25
CA ASP A 17 -41.21 -30.25 -27.14
C ASP A 17 -42.75 -30.08 -27.19
N ARG A 18 -43.43 -30.55 -28.24
CA ARG A 18 -44.88 -30.34 -28.35
C ARG A 18 -45.66 -31.04 -27.23
N ALA A 19 -45.24 -32.25 -26.85
CA ALA A 19 -45.90 -33.03 -25.80
C ALA A 19 -45.60 -32.47 -24.40
N SER A 20 -44.34 -32.12 -24.13
CA SER A 20 -43.88 -31.51 -22.88
C SER A 20 -44.55 -30.16 -22.63
N ASN A 21 -44.56 -29.26 -23.62
CA ASN A 21 -45.28 -27.99 -23.52
C ASN A 21 -46.77 -28.18 -23.32
N ALA A 22 -47.40 -29.12 -24.03
CA ALA A 22 -48.83 -29.37 -23.87
C ALA A 22 -49.17 -29.89 -22.46
N LEU A 23 -48.30 -30.72 -21.88
CA LEU A 23 -48.45 -31.22 -20.51
C LEU A 23 -48.34 -30.07 -19.50
N LEU A 24 -47.31 -29.24 -19.61
CA LEU A 24 -47.06 -28.10 -18.73
C LEU A 24 -48.19 -27.08 -18.81
N LEU A 25 -48.60 -26.69 -20.03
CA LEU A 25 -49.70 -25.76 -20.28
C LEU A 25 -51.03 -26.26 -19.68
N LYS A 26 -51.29 -27.57 -19.73
CA LYS A 26 -52.51 -28.17 -19.15
C LYS A 26 -52.54 -28.06 -17.63
N HIS A 27 -51.41 -28.27 -16.96
CA HIS A 27 -51.33 -28.18 -15.49
C HIS A 27 -51.33 -26.73 -14.99
N MET A 28 -50.87 -25.79 -15.80
CA MET A 28 -50.93 -24.35 -15.51
C MET A 28 -52.34 -23.75 -15.58
N GLY A 29 -53.31 -24.45 -16.18
CA GLY A 29 -54.71 -24.01 -16.26
C GLY A 29 -54.88 -22.72 -17.08
N VAL A 30 -55.78 -21.82 -16.65
CA VAL A 30 -56.06 -20.54 -17.34
C VAL A 30 -54.80 -19.68 -17.52
N ALA A 31 -53.82 -19.78 -16.60
CA ALA A 31 -52.54 -19.10 -16.71
C ALA A 31 -51.68 -19.62 -17.87
N GLY A 32 -51.85 -20.89 -18.27
CA GLY A 32 -51.17 -21.49 -19.43
C GLY A 32 -51.61 -20.90 -20.77
N GLU A 33 -52.78 -20.27 -20.84
CA GLU A 33 -53.23 -19.62 -22.09
C GLU A 33 -52.53 -18.27 -22.33
N SER A 34 -51.88 -17.69 -21.30
CA SER A 34 -51.15 -16.44 -21.37
C SER A 34 -50.04 -16.50 -22.43
N LYS A 35 -50.01 -15.48 -23.30
CA LYS A 35 -48.98 -15.32 -24.33
C LYS A 35 -47.58 -15.29 -23.73
N VAL A 36 -47.43 -14.64 -22.57
CA VAL A 36 -46.15 -14.51 -21.84
C VAL A 36 -45.64 -15.88 -21.37
N VAL A 37 -46.52 -16.73 -20.85
CA VAL A 37 -46.16 -18.08 -20.38
C VAL A 37 -45.71 -18.98 -21.53
N LYS A 38 -46.39 -18.90 -22.68
CA LYS A 38 -46.01 -19.66 -23.88
C LYS A 38 -44.67 -19.21 -24.44
N GLU A 39 -44.39 -17.91 -24.45
CA GLU A 39 -43.10 -17.35 -24.87
C GLU A 39 -41.97 -17.75 -23.91
N LYS A 40 -42.23 -17.74 -22.60
CA LYS A 40 -41.28 -18.18 -21.56
C LYS A 40 -40.95 -19.67 -21.66
N LEU A 41 -41.95 -20.54 -21.85
CA LEU A 41 -41.71 -21.97 -22.11
C LEU A 41 -40.84 -22.20 -23.35
N LEU A 42 -40.96 -21.33 -24.36
CA LEU A 42 -40.14 -21.42 -25.56
C LEU A 42 -38.69 -20.96 -25.35
N ALA A 43 -38.46 -20.07 -24.37
CA ALA A 43 -37.14 -19.52 -24.06
C ALA A 43 -36.27 -20.42 -23.15
N ILE A 44 -36.87 -21.36 -22.42
CA ILE A 44 -36.16 -22.25 -21.50
C ILE A 44 -35.44 -23.37 -22.24
N ASP A 45 -34.23 -23.70 -21.79
CA ASP A 45 -33.41 -24.76 -22.37
C ASP A 45 -34.06 -26.17 -22.22
N PRO A 46 -33.73 -27.14 -23.09
CA PRO A 46 -34.35 -28.46 -23.09
C PRO A 46 -34.15 -29.28 -21.81
N VAL A 47 -33.05 -29.07 -21.07
CA VAL A 47 -32.74 -29.84 -19.84
C VAL A 47 -33.62 -29.36 -18.71
N THR A 48 -33.70 -28.04 -18.51
CA THR A 48 -34.58 -27.42 -17.51
C THR A 48 -36.05 -27.75 -17.77
N LYS A 49 -36.43 -27.82 -19.05
CA LYS A 49 -37.78 -28.23 -19.44
C LYS A 49 -38.11 -29.67 -19.08
N ALA A 50 -37.17 -30.59 -19.27
CA ALA A 50 -37.36 -31.99 -18.88
C ALA A 50 -37.49 -32.16 -17.36
N LEU A 51 -36.82 -31.30 -16.57
CA LEU A 51 -36.96 -31.26 -15.12
C LEU A 51 -38.34 -30.75 -14.68
N LEU A 52 -38.87 -29.72 -15.35
CA LEU A 52 -40.22 -29.23 -15.09
C LEU A 52 -41.29 -30.28 -15.39
N VAL A 53 -41.15 -31.04 -16.48
CA VAL A 53 -42.07 -32.15 -16.80
C VAL A 53 -42.03 -33.22 -15.71
N LYS A 54 -40.83 -33.63 -15.26
CA LYS A 54 -40.69 -34.60 -14.16
C LYS A 54 -41.30 -34.10 -12.85
N TRP A 55 -41.23 -32.81 -12.58
CA TRP A 55 -41.83 -32.21 -11.40
C TRP A 55 -43.37 -32.24 -11.45
N VAL A 56 -43.97 -31.94 -12.61
CA VAL A 56 -45.43 -32.05 -12.80
C VAL A 56 -45.93 -33.49 -12.69
N GLU A 57 -45.10 -34.47 -13.03
CA GLU A 57 -45.40 -35.89 -12.88
C GLU A 57 -45.11 -36.44 -11.47
N SER A 58 -44.48 -35.65 -10.59
CA SER A 58 -44.12 -36.04 -9.22
C SER A 58 -45.25 -35.78 -8.22
N ALA A 59 -45.24 -36.51 -7.10
CA ALA A 59 -46.19 -36.30 -6.00
C ALA A 59 -45.47 -35.60 -4.82
N PRO A 60 -46.04 -34.52 -4.25
CA PRO A 60 -47.31 -33.88 -4.60
C PRO A 60 -47.25 -33.14 -5.93
N VAL A 61 -48.35 -33.21 -6.71
CA VAL A 61 -48.45 -32.55 -8.02
C VAL A 61 -48.45 -31.03 -7.81
N PRO A 62 -47.52 -30.28 -8.43
CA PRO A 62 -47.46 -28.83 -8.27
C PRO A 62 -48.70 -28.15 -8.87
N THR A 63 -49.16 -27.11 -8.20
CA THR A 63 -50.25 -26.26 -8.68
C THR A 63 -49.82 -25.44 -9.88
N GLY A 64 -50.78 -25.03 -10.71
CA GLY A 64 -50.49 -24.19 -11.86
C GLY A 64 -49.80 -22.86 -11.51
N ALA A 65 -50.07 -22.30 -10.33
CA ALA A 65 -49.42 -21.09 -9.83
C ALA A 65 -47.94 -21.30 -9.48
N GLU A 66 -47.59 -22.45 -8.89
CA GLU A 66 -46.19 -22.82 -8.59
C GLU A 66 -45.39 -23.01 -9.87
N ILE A 67 -45.99 -23.62 -10.90
CA ILE A 67 -45.35 -23.80 -12.21
C ILE A 67 -45.12 -22.44 -12.89
N VAL A 68 -46.11 -21.53 -12.83
CA VAL A 68 -45.96 -20.17 -13.36
C VAL A 68 -44.84 -19.42 -12.64
N ALA A 69 -44.78 -19.48 -11.30
CA ALA A 69 -43.75 -18.80 -10.51
C ALA A 69 -42.33 -19.31 -10.82
N VAL A 70 -42.15 -20.63 -10.98
CA VAL A 70 -40.85 -21.21 -11.37
C VAL A 70 -40.49 -20.80 -12.80
N LEU A 71 -41.44 -20.81 -13.72
CA LEU A 71 -41.22 -20.33 -15.08
C LEU A 71 -40.82 -18.85 -15.10
N GLU A 72 -41.44 -18.05 -14.25
CA GLU A 72 -41.12 -16.63 -14.07
C GLU A 72 -39.73 -16.42 -13.46
N ALA A 73 -39.29 -17.25 -12.54
CA ALA A 73 -37.96 -17.23 -11.96
C ALA A 73 -36.86 -17.76 -12.92
N LEU A 74 -37.20 -18.71 -13.81
CA LEU A 74 -36.26 -19.28 -14.78
C LEU A 74 -36.09 -18.42 -16.04
N THR A 75 -37.02 -17.49 -16.28
CA THR A 75 -37.01 -16.60 -17.47
C THR A 75 -36.99 -15.12 -17.11
N GLY A 76 -37.03 -14.81 -15.81
CA GLY A 76 -36.84 -13.49 -15.25
C GLY A 76 -35.41 -13.39 -14.76
N ASP A 77 -34.71 -12.39 -15.29
CA ASP A 77 -33.30 -12.06 -15.06
C ASP A 77 -32.27 -13.05 -15.62
N ASP A 78 -31.89 -12.81 -16.89
CA ASP A 78 -30.71 -13.37 -17.59
C ASP A 78 -29.35 -13.05 -16.92
N LYS A 79 -29.37 -12.57 -15.67
CA LYS A 79 -28.20 -12.40 -14.82
C LYS A 79 -28.64 -12.82 -13.44
N LEU A 80 -28.09 -13.91 -12.92
CA LEU A 80 -28.08 -14.11 -11.47
C LEU A 80 -27.54 -12.80 -10.88
N GLN A 81 -28.37 -12.09 -10.12
CA GLN A 81 -27.93 -10.90 -9.40
C GLN A 81 -26.74 -11.30 -8.51
N ALA A 82 -25.82 -10.38 -8.24
CA ALA A 82 -24.61 -10.71 -7.51
C ALA A 82 -24.93 -11.28 -6.11
N GLU A 83 -26.04 -10.82 -5.52
CA GLU A 83 -26.61 -11.34 -4.26
C GLU A 83 -27.00 -12.82 -4.29
N ALA A 84 -27.32 -13.35 -5.48
CA ALA A 84 -27.77 -14.75 -5.64
C ALA A 84 -26.61 -15.71 -5.88
N ILE A 85 -25.41 -15.20 -6.17
CA ILE A 85 -24.21 -16.00 -6.42
C ILE A 85 -23.45 -16.14 -5.12
N ARG A 86 -23.51 -17.32 -4.50
CA ARG A 86 -22.75 -17.61 -3.28
C ARG A 86 -21.27 -17.77 -3.57
N ILE A 87 -20.44 -17.19 -2.72
CA ILE A 87 -18.99 -17.43 -2.70
C ILE A 87 -18.69 -18.49 -1.64
N ILE A 88 -17.85 -19.45 -1.99
CA ILE A 88 -17.24 -20.37 -1.02
C ILE A 88 -15.86 -19.81 -0.74
N ASP A 89 -15.65 -19.33 0.47
CA ASP A 89 -14.37 -18.81 0.91
C ASP A 89 -13.76 -19.77 1.94
N GLU A 90 -12.89 -20.65 1.47
CA GLU A 90 -12.17 -21.59 2.34
C GLU A 90 -11.04 -20.91 3.15
N GLY A 91 -10.69 -19.67 2.81
CA GLY A 91 -9.56 -18.95 3.42
C GLY A 91 -9.95 -17.82 4.36
N ASP A 92 -11.25 -17.57 4.57
CA ASP A 92 -11.79 -16.45 5.36
C ASP A 92 -11.20 -15.08 4.94
N TYR A 93 -11.01 -14.88 3.63
CA TYR A 93 -10.55 -13.63 3.02
C TYR A 93 -11.66 -12.57 2.90
N PHE A 94 -12.93 -12.98 2.87
CA PHE A 94 -14.11 -12.13 2.75
C PHE A 94 -15.14 -12.51 3.82
N THR A 95 -15.85 -11.53 4.38
CA THR A 95 -16.99 -11.78 5.27
C THR A 95 -18.31 -11.90 4.51
N GLY A 96 -18.32 -11.46 3.25
CA GLY A 96 -19.44 -11.53 2.33
C GLY A 96 -19.74 -12.96 1.86
N THR A 97 -20.97 -13.43 2.06
CA THR A 97 -21.40 -14.77 1.64
C THR A 97 -21.87 -14.87 0.19
N ASP A 98 -21.97 -13.73 -0.48
CA ASP A 98 -22.35 -13.59 -1.88
C ASP A 98 -21.41 -12.63 -2.63
N VAL A 99 -21.54 -12.63 -3.95
CA VAL A 99 -20.67 -11.84 -4.82
C VAL A 99 -20.87 -10.34 -4.60
N GLU A 100 -22.08 -9.87 -4.27
CA GLU A 100 -22.30 -8.45 -4.03
C GLU A 100 -21.56 -8.00 -2.76
N ALA A 101 -21.74 -8.73 -1.65
CA ALA A 101 -21.10 -8.41 -0.37
C ALA A 101 -19.58 -8.49 -0.45
N ALA A 102 -19.01 -9.52 -1.11
CA ALA A 102 -17.56 -9.64 -1.27
C ALA A 102 -16.97 -8.55 -2.20
N LEU A 103 -17.68 -8.19 -3.27
CA LEU A 103 -17.29 -7.06 -4.12
C LEU A 103 -17.43 -5.72 -3.38
N GLN A 104 -18.43 -5.59 -2.51
CA GLN A 104 -18.60 -4.43 -1.67
C GLN A 104 -17.49 -4.34 -0.62
N GLU A 105 -17.00 -5.45 -0.10
CA GLU A 105 -15.81 -5.48 0.77
C GLU A 105 -14.56 -5.04 0.01
N LEU A 106 -14.27 -5.63 -1.16
CA LEU A 106 -13.18 -5.18 -2.04
C LEU A 106 -13.29 -3.70 -2.43
N ALA A 107 -14.53 -3.22 -2.64
CA ALA A 107 -14.80 -1.83 -2.95
C ALA A 107 -14.80 -0.93 -1.71
N SER A 108 -15.09 -1.41 -0.51
CA SER A 108 -15.11 -0.60 0.71
C SER A 108 -13.73 -0.54 1.39
N GLU A 109 -12.95 -1.61 1.26
CA GLU A 109 -11.53 -1.67 1.60
C GLU A 109 -10.66 -0.98 0.51
N GLY A 110 -11.21 -0.79 -0.70
CA GLY A 110 -10.49 -0.26 -1.87
C GLY A 110 -11.03 1.03 -2.52
N ALA A 111 -12.16 1.61 -2.08
CA ALA A 111 -12.74 2.82 -2.68
C ALA A 111 -12.82 3.98 -1.70
N VAL A 112 -11.64 4.46 -1.29
CA VAL A 112 -11.27 5.88 -1.33
C VAL A 112 -9.74 5.93 -1.29
N THR A 113 -9.11 6.11 -2.46
CA THR A 113 -7.66 6.34 -2.69
C THR A 113 -6.70 5.16 -2.38
N ASP A 114 -6.44 4.32 -3.40
CA ASP A 114 -5.15 3.67 -3.71
C ASP A 114 -4.35 3.07 -2.52
N ARG A 115 -5.04 2.32 -1.63
CA ARG A 115 -4.39 1.57 -0.54
C ARG A 115 -3.76 0.28 -1.05
N ILE A 116 -2.43 0.27 -1.22
CA ILE A 116 -1.69 -0.84 -1.85
C ILE A 116 -1.31 -1.96 -0.86
N ILE A 117 -1.37 -1.72 0.46
CA ILE A 117 -1.01 -2.69 1.51
C ILE A 117 -1.96 -2.44 2.67
N ASP A 118 -2.80 -3.40 3.05
CA ASP A 118 -3.61 -3.33 4.26
C ASP A 118 -3.58 -4.68 4.98
N ALA A 119 -2.78 -4.76 6.05
CA ALA A 119 -2.68 -5.97 6.86
C ALA A 119 -3.33 -5.83 8.24
N ASP A 120 -3.75 -4.61 8.64
CA ASP A 120 -4.25 -4.30 9.99
C ASP A 120 -5.11 -3.01 10.10
N GLY A 121 -5.48 -2.38 8.99
CA GLY A 121 -6.29 -1.16 8.92
C GLY A 121 -5.54 0.14 9.23
N ASP A 122 -4.42 0.07 9.97
CA ASP A 122 -3.67 1.23 10.44
C ASP A 122 -2.29 1.41 9.77
N THR A 123 -1.83 0.40 9.03
CA THR A 123 -0.61 0.40 8.24
C THR A 123 -0.93 0.27 6.75
N TYR A 124 -0.70 1.34 6.00
CA TYR A 124 -1.09 1.43 4.60
C TYR A 124 -0.29 2.47 3.82
N VAL A 125 -0.35 2.38 2.49
CA VAL A 125 0.21 3.38 1.57
C VAL A 125 -0.94 4.02 0.83
N ILE A 126 -1.03 5.35 0.77
CA ILE A 126 -1.98 6.05 -0.12
C ILE A 126 -1.19 6.56 -1.31
N ALA A 127 -1.63 6.23 -2.52
CA ALA A 127 -1.23 6.96 -3.71
C ALA A 127 -2.38 7.85 -4.23
N THR A 128 -2.06 9.07 -4.61
CA THR A 128 -3.00 10.03 -5.19
C THR A 128 -2.41 10.56 -6.50
N GLU A 129 -3.12 11.44 -7.18
CA GLU A 129 -2.59 12.11 -8.37
C GLU A 129 -1.34 12.97 -8.06
N ASP A 130 -1.22 13.47 -6.83
CA ASP A 130 -0.19 14.46 -6.46
C ASP A 130 0.93 13.90 -5.58
N TYR A 131 0.64 12.87 -4.78
CA TYR A 131 1.58 12.35 -3.78
C TYR A 131 1.34 10.88 -3.45
N ILE A 132 2.38 10.26 -2.87
CA ILE A 132 2.35 8.95 -2.25
C ILE A 132 2.73 9.09 -0.76
N ASP A 133 1.86 8.65 0.14
CA ASP A 133 2.06 8.66 1.58
C ASP A 133 2.24 7.26 2.15
N PHE A 134 3.12 7.14 3.14
CA PHE A 134 3.35 5.91 3.90
C PHE A 134 2.86 6.09 5.34
N TYR A 135 1.89 5.27 5.75
CA TYR A 135 1.32 5.24 7.10
C TYR A 135 1.65 3.93 7.82
N ALA A 136 1.91 4.02 9.13
CA ALA A 136 1.88 2.86 10.02
C ALA A 136 1.28 3.26 11.37
N ARG A 137 0.41 2.43 11.93
CA ARG A 137 -0.28 2.73 13.20
C ARG A 137 -1.01 4.07 13.18
N GLY A 138 -1.56 4.45 12.03
CA GLY A 138 -2.28 5.71 11.81
C GLY A 138 -1.39 6.97 11.75
N VAL A 139 -0.06 6.83 11.69
CA VAL A 139 0.89 7.95 11.61
C VAL A 139 1.59 7.96 10.26
N GLN A 140 1.70 9.13 9.62
CA GLN A 140 2.46 9.34 8.38
C GLN A 140 3.96 9.41 8.68
N TYR A 141 4.78 8.60 8.02
CA TYR A 141 6.25 8.61 8.20
C TYR A 141 7.00 9.28 7.04
N ALA A 142 6.45 9.19 5.83
CA ALA A 142 7.06 9.76 4.64
C ALA A 142 6.00 10.09 3.59
N ARG A 143 6.34 11.08 2.76
CA ARG A 143 5.61 11.47 1.55
C ARG A 143 6.57 11.58 0.38
N ILE A 144 6.17 11.11 -0.79
CA ILE A 144 6.80 11.46 -2.07
C ILE A 144 5.82 12.35 -2.82
N ASP A 145 6.24 13.56 -3.18
CA ASP A 145 5.46 14.49 -3.99
C ASP A 145 6.34 15.17 -5.06
N VAL A 146 5.78 16.16 -5.77
CA VAL A 146 6.47 16.89 -6.84
C VAL A 146 7.76 17.61 -6.40
N ASN A 147 7.91 17.89 -5.10
CA ASN A 147 9.09 18.54 -4.54
C ASN A 147 10.15 17.54 -4.04
N GLY A 148 9.82 16.23 -4.00
CA GLY A 148 10.73 15.16 -3.62
C GLY A 148 10.21 14.30 -2.48
N LEU A 149 11.14 13.81 -1.64
CA LEU A 149 10.85 12.99 -0.46
C LEU A 149 10.79 13.86 0.80
N CYS A 150 9.64 13.84 1.46
CA CYS A 150 9.43 14.43 2.77
C CYS A 150 9.45 13.34 3.85
N ILE A 151 10.17 13.59 4.95
CA ILE A 151 10.29 12.72 6.12
C ILE A 151 9.68 13.45 7.31
N THR A 152 8.78 12.79 8.04
CA THR A 152 8.06 13.45 9.15
C THR A 152 8.97 13.82 10.31
N GLU A 153 9.92 12.96 10.67
CA GLU A 153 10.82 13.25 11.79
C GLU A 153 12.16 12.52 11.71
N TYR A 154 12.20 11.20 11.52
CA TYR A 154 13.44 10.42 11.64
C TYR A 154 13.80 9.64 10.37
N LEU A 155 15.08 9.65 10.02
CA LEU A 155 15.71 8.59 9.23
C LEU A 155 16.68 7.83 10.16
N ARG A 156 16.35 6.57 10.49
CA ARG A 156 17.03 5.79 11.54
C ARG A 156 17.40 4.39 11.09
N HIS A 157 18.34 3.76 11.79
CA HIS A 157 18.64 2.35 11.61
C HIS A 157 17.57 1.47 12.30
N CYS A 158 17.10 0.42 11.62
CA CYS A 158 16.12 -0.49 12.21
C CYS A 158 16.75 -1.31 13.35
N GLY A 159 16.11 -1.31 14.53
CA GLY A 159 16.62 -2.01 15.71
C GLY A 159 17.59 -1.18 16.57
N ASP A 160 17.98 0.00 16.11
CA ASP A 160 18.73 0.99 16.88
C ASP A 160 17.87 2.25 17.02
N LEU A 161 17.46 2.55 18.25
CA LEU A 161 16.58 3.68 18.54
C LEU A 161 17.35 4.99 18.74
N ASP A 162 18.67 4.94 18.90
CA ASP A 162 19.47 6.09 19.30
C ASP A 162 20.50 6.55 18.27
N THR A 163 20.47 5.96 17.08
CA THR A 163 21.22 6.41 15.89
C THR A 163 20.28 6.83 14.76
N HIS A 164 20.21 8.14 14.47
CA HIS A 164 19.28 8.70 13.49
C HIS A 164 19.68 10.08 12.95
N LEU A 165 19.18 10.42 11.77
CA LEU A 165 18.96 11.82 11.37
C LEU A 165 17.58 12.25 11.84
N ARG A 166 17.49 13.42 12.49
CA ARG A 166 16.21 13.99 12.95
C ARG A 166 15.93 15.33 12.28
N PHE A 167 14.75 15.41 11.69
CA PHE A 167 14.16 16.59 11.07
C PHE A 167 13.08 17.11 12.02
N THR A 168 13.24 18.35 12.47
CA THR A 168 12.18 19.11 13.15
C THR A 168 12.06 20.45 12.43
N ASN A 169 11.03 21.24 12.75
CA ASN A 169 10.91 22.59 12.18
C ASN A 169 12.24 23.34 12.34
N ASP A 170 12.74 23.85 11.22
CA ASP A 170 13.90 24.73 11.15
C ASP A 170 15.18 24.12 11.77
N ARG A 171 15.26 22.79 11.93
CA ARG A 171 16.40 22.12 12.56
C ARG A 171 16.66 20.71 12.01
N LEU A 172 17.94 20.44 11.73
CA LEU A 172 18.45 19.13 11.33
C LEU A 172 19.51 18.66 12.34
N ARG A 173 19.38 17.41 12.81
CA ARG A 173 20.35 16.79 13.73
C ARG A 173 20.88 15.46 13.24
N VAL A 174 22.17 15.23 13.48
CA VAL A 174 22.82 13.92 13.35
C VAL A 174 23.07 13.38 14.75
N VAL A 175 22.38 12.28 15.09
CA VAL A 175 22.45 11.66 16.42
C VAL A 175 22.97 10.24 16.31
N VAL A 176 23.93 9.88 17.15
CA VAL A 176 24.53 8.55 17.18
C VAL A 176 24.73 8.15 18.65
N GLY A 177 24.18 7.02 19.09
CA GLY A 177 24.33 6.58 20.48
C GLY A 177 23.76 7.56 21.51
N SER A 178 22.61 8.20 21.20
CA SER A 178 22.00 9.27 22.01
C SER A 178 22.84 10.56 22.14
N VAL A 179 23.87 10.74 21.31
CA VAL A 179 24.70 11.95 21.29
C VAL A 179 24.37 12.80 20.06
N ASP A 180 24.02 14.07 20.28
CA ASP A 180 23.88 15.09 19.21
C ASP A 180 25.28 15.45 18.67
N ILE A 181 25.70 14.80 17.58
CA ILE A 181 27.02 15.01 16.95
C ILE A 181 27.07 16.34 16.21
N LEU A 182 26.03 16.62 15.42
CA LEU A 182 25.87 17.83 14.62
C LEU A 182 24.45 18.35 14.75
N ASP A 183 24.32 19.65 14.98
CA ASP A 183 23.06 20.36 15.10
C ASP A 183 23.07 21.60 14.20
N ILE A 184 22.13 21.66 13.27
CA ILE A 184 21.93 22.78 12.35
C ILE A 184 20.56 23.36 12.67
N THR A 185 20.52 24.60 13.16
CA THR A 185 19.28 25.26 13.59
C THR A 185 19.16 26.63 12.94
N GLU A 186 18.03 26.90 12.30
CA GLU A 186 17.56 28.24 11.96
C GLU A 186 16.69 28.76 13.11
N ALA A 187 16.98 29.98 13.58
CA ALA A 187 16.25 30.60 14.69
C ALA A 187 16.42 32.12 14.63
N ALA A 188 16.36 32.82 15.77
CA ALA A 188 16.78 34.22 15.84
C ALA A 188 18.27 34.41 15.47
N THR A 189 19.07 33.36 15.64
CA THR A 189 20.46 33.28 15.16
C THR A 189 20.68 31.89 14.63
N ASP A 190 21.04 31.79 13.36
CA ASP A 190 21.27 30.51 12.71
C ASP A 190 22.62 29.94 13.13
N THR A 191 22.66 28.64 13.41
CA THR A 191 23.85 27.98 13.93
C THR A 191 24.10 26.63 13.26
N VAL A 192 25.38 26.30 13.16
CA VAL A 192 25.88 24.96 12.87
C VAL A 192 26.81 24.61 14.00
N VAL A 193 26.37 23.72 14.89
CA VAL A 193 27.10 23.37 16.11
C VAL A 193 27.47 21.91 16.10
N TRP A 194 28.74 21.64 16.39
CA TRP A 194 29.24 20.31 16.66
C TRP A 194 29.29 20.11 18.17
N ASN A 195 28.83 18.95 18.64
CA ASN A 195 28.89 18.59 20.06
C ASN A 195 28.14 19.57 20.99
N GLU A 196 26.94 20.02 20.61
CA GLU A 196 26.12 20.93 21.45
C GLU A 196 25.77 20.30 22.82
N GLY A 197 25.71 18.97 22.90
CA GLY A 197 25.52 18.26 24.16
C GLY A 197 26.71 18.34 25.13
N GLY A 198 27.86 18.90 24.71
CA GLY A 198 29.04 19.07 25.55
C GLY A 198 29.66 17.75 26.03
N VAL A 199 29.56 16.69 25.24
CA VAL A 199 30.14 15.37 25.54
C VAL A 199 31.53 15.24 24.91
N ASN A 200 32.15 14.05 24.96
CA ASN A 200 33.46 13.82 24.34
C ASN A 200 33.32 13.46 22.85
N VAL A 201 32.98 14.44 22.02
CA VAL A 201 32.94 14.30 20.55
C VAL A 201 34.08 15.10 19.93
N ASP A 202 35.01 14.39 19.30
CA ASP A 202 36.14 14.99 18.59
C ASP A 202 35.72 15.36 17.16
N PHE A 203 36.14 16.54 16.69
CA PHE A 203 36.02 16.92 15.27
C PHE A 203 37.40 16.76 14.61
N ARG A 204 37.51 15.96 13.55
CA ARG A 204 38.80 15.59 12.97
C ARG A 204 38.79 15.55 11.45
N TRP A 205 39.86 16.06 10.87
CA TRP A 205 40.24 15.93 9.47
C TRP A 205 41.52 15.09 9.35
N GLU A 206 41.52 14.11 8.46
CA GLU A 206 42.65 13.21 8.23
C GLU A 206 43.50 13.64 7.03
N GLY A 207 44.83 13.53 7.15
CA GLY A 207 45.77 13.67 6.05
C GLY A 207 46.33 12.32 5.61
N VAL A 208 46.81 12.23 4.37
CA VAL A 208 47.53 11.03 3.89
C VAL A 208 48.85 10.90 4.66
N GLY A 209 48.95 9.89 5.52
CA GLY A 209 50.14 9.67 6.38
C GLY A 209 50.26 10.65 7.55
N VAL A 210 49.25 11.49 7.79
CA VAL A 210 49.21 12.45 8.90
C VAL A 210 47.87 12.31 9.62
N PRO A 211 47.78 11.40 10.62
CA PRO A 211 46.59 11.28 11.45
C PRO A 211 46.26 12.60 12.14
N ASN A 212 44.98 12.91 12.30
CA ASN A 212 44.52 14.12 13.01
C ASN A 212 45.10 15.42 12.42
N ALA A 213 45.28 15.52 11.11
CA ALA A 213 45.91 16.67 10.44
C ALA A 213 45.30 18.02 10.84
N PHE A 214 43.99 18.06 11.14
CA PHE A 214 43.34 19.15 11.87
C PHE A 214 42.29 18.54 12.80
N PHE A 215 42.23 18.95 14.06
CA PHE A 215 41.22 18.45 14.99
C PHE A 215 40.91 19.36 16.16
N ILE A 216 39.74 19.15 16.75
CA ILE A 216 39.27 19.73 18.02
C ILE A 216 38.93 18.57 18.95
N GLN A 217 39.53 18.54 20.14
CA GLN A 217 39.28 17.51 21.16
C GLN A 217 38.00 17.84 21.95
N GLY A 218 36.99 16.98 21.91
CA GLY A 218 35.73 17.17 22.63
C GLY A 218 35.91 17.19 24.14
N SER A 219 36.81 16.36 24.67
CA SER A 219 37.04 16.23 26.12
C SER A 219 37.54 17.50 26.82
N ASN A 220 38.24 18.39 26.10
CA ASN A 220 38.92 19.53 26.71
C ASN A 220 38.97 20.80 25.83
N GLY A 221 38.36 20.78 24.64
CA GLY A 221 38.23 21.91 23.73
C GLY A 221 39.52 22.34 23.02
N LYS A 222 40.60 21.57 23.10
CA LYS A 222 41.89 21.94 22.49
C LYS A 222 41.89 21.69 20.98
N ILE A 223 42.63 22.52 20.26
CA ILE A 223 42.74 22.51 18.80
C ILE A 223 44.17 22.09 18.39
N GLY A 224 44.28 21.15 17.47
CA GLY A 224 45.55 20.66 16.94
C GLY A 224 45.59 20.75 15.42
N ILE A 225 46.73 21.17 14.89
CA ILE A 225 47.01 21.21 13.44
C ILE A 225 48.37 20.56 13.21
N GLY A 226 48.40 19.49 12.41
CA GLY A 226 49.62 18.76 12.06
C GLY A 226 50.27 17.98 13.22
N CYS A 227 49.62 17.90 14.38
CA CYS A 227 50.07 17.15 15.55
C CYS A 227 49.14 15.95 15.82
N ALA A 228 49.68 14.81 16.24
CA ALA A 228 48.85 13.63 16.55
C ALA A 228 48.06 13.80 17.86
N ASP A 229 48.63 14.49 18.86
CA ASP A 229 48.06 14.62 20.21
C ASP A 229 48.28 16.04 20.79
N ILE A 230 47.44 16.43 21.77
CA ILE A 230 47.58 17.69 22.53
C ILE A 230 47.62 17.37 24.03
N PRO A 231 48.59 17.90 24.81
CA PRO A 231 49.68 18.79 24.41
C PRO A 231 50.81 18.05 23.68
N HIS A 232 51.41 18.73 22.70
CA HIS A 232 52.56 18.19 21.99
C HIS A 232 53.73 17.91 22.96
N GLY A 233 54.32 16.71 22.90
CA GLY A 233 55.51 16.37 23.69
C GLY A 233 55.33 16.32 25.22
N GLY A 234 54.11 16.28 25.75
CA GLY A 234 53.85 16.09 27.19
C GLY A 234 54.18 17.30 28.09
N VAL A 235 54.44 18.47 27.50
CA VAL A 235 54.72 19.71 28.25
C VAL A 235 53.71 20.79 27.86
N GLY A 236 52.84 21.19 28.79
CA GLY A 236 52.05 22.43 28.68
C GLY A 236 50.53 22.28 28.56
N TYR A 237 49.84 23.40 28.80
CA TYR A 237 48.39 23.58 28.70
C TYR A 237 47.98 24.24 27.37
N ALA A 238 48.66 23.89 26.27
CA ALA A 238 48.38 24.51 24.97
C ALA A 238 46.91 24.28 24.58
N ILE A 239 46.19 25.37 24.33
CA ILE A 239 44.82 25.34 23.79
C ILE A 239 44.86 25.16 22.27
N LEU A 240 45.90 25.68 21.62
CA LEU A 240 46.19 25.49 20.20
C LEU A 240 47.59 24.92 20.06
N ALA A 241 47.71 23.74 19.44
CA ALA A 241 48.98 23.12 19.06
C ALA A 241 49.11 23.13 17.53
N LEU A 242 50.25 23.61 17.03
CA LEU A 242 50.56 23.68 15.60
C LEU A 242 51.90 22.97 15.39
N GLU A 243 51.91 21.87 14.64
CA GLU A 243 53.12 21.15 14.26
C GLU A 243 53.29 21.13 12.75
N GLY A 244 54.50 21.47 12.30
CA GLY A 244 54.90 21.26 10.92
C GLY A 244 55.55 19.88 10.80
N LEU A 245 54.97 19.00 9.99
CA LEU A 245 55.66 17.80 9.51
C LEU A 245 56.89 18.29 8.73
N GLN A 246 58.10 18.01 9.23
CA GLN A 246 59.36 18.54 8.67
C GLN A 246 59.43 18.45 7.13
N ALA A 247 59.49 19.59 6.42
CA ALA A 247 59.88 19.60 4.99
C ALA A 247 60.33 20.95 4.37
N SER A 248 60.62 22.04 5.12
CA SER A 248 61.26 23.22 4.48
C SER A 248 62.15 24.04 5.41
N PRO A 249 63.42 24.31 5.03
CA PRO A 249 64.29 25.25 5.72
C PRO A 249 64.01 26.74 5.40
N ASP A 250 63.08 27.06 4.49
CA ASP A 250 62.97 28.38 3.86
C ASP A 250 61.68 29.18 4.21
N GLY A 251 61.03 28.94 5.35
CA GLY A 251 59.90 29.78 5.75
C GLY A 251 59.44 29.61 7.21
N PRO A 252 58.75 30.61 7.79
CA PRO A 252 58.19 30.49 9.13
C PRO A 252 57.02 29.49 9.12
N HIS A 253 57.05 28.53 10.05
CA HIS A 253 56.00 27.53 10.22
C HIS A 253 54.68 28.14 10.72
N ILE A 254 54.75 29.36 11.25
CA ILE A 254 53.61 30.22 11.59
C ILE A 254 54.00 31.63 11.18
N GLN A 255 53.34 32.19 10.16
CA GLN A 255 53.51 33.58 9.78
C GLN A 255 52.39 34.41 10.41
N ILE A 256 52.75 35.32 11.31
CA ILE A 256 51.82 36.33 11.84
C ILE A 256 52.19 37.65 11.18
N THR A 257 51.39 38.08 10.22
CA THR A 257 51.53 39.40 9.60
C THR A 257 50.69 40.39 10.40
N THR A 258 51.30 41.40 10.98
CA THR A 258 50.59 42.56 11.55
C THR A 258 50.46 43.65 10.50
N ALA A 259 49.36 44.41 10.53
CA ALA A 259 49.15 45.56 9.64
C ALA A 259 50.19 46.67 9.87
#